data_AF-A0A8J3KHJ1-F1
#
_entry.id   AF-A0A8J3KHJ1-F1
#
_cell.length_a   1.000
_cell.length_b   1.000
_cell.length_c   1.000
_cell.angle_alpha   90.00
_cell.angle_beta   90.00
_cell.angle_gamma   90.00
#
_symmetry.space_group_name_H-M   'P 1'
#
loop_
_entity.id
_entity.type
_entity.pdbx_description
1 polymer ?
#
loop_
_entity_poly.entity_id
_entity_poly.type
_entity_poly.pdbx_seq_one_letter_code
_entity_poly.pdbx_strand_id
1 'polypeptide(L)'
;MRDRLTTGGGFALLGEVLLTGVAVTLLVLPVLTLPAALAAGIGHLRRYVADEGSPFAAFWRDARAAAAGGVAVAVAALATVTAAILAIGLAGADPTPAGTVMGLVGRLAVGIVATAVVMAAGAWTSDGGWRSAVRGLRDQLDADPSAALHVFVAVALTAVLTWQFPLLLVPSLGVVAFAVVAVQRRSRVP
;
A
#
# COMPACT_ATOMS: atom_id res chain seq x y z
N MET A 1 8.18 -4.59 -21.26
CA MET A 1 7.36 -5.48 -20.40
C MET A 1 7.10 -6.83 -21.06
N ARG A 2 6.78 -6.89 -22.37
CA ARG A 2 6.60 -8.15 -23.12
C ARG A 2 7.83 -9.07 -23.11
N ASP A 3 9.04 -8.53 -23.18
CA ASP A 3 10.28 -9.36 -23.23
C ASP A 3 10.63 -10.06 -21.91
N ARG A 4 10.09 -9.61 -20.76
CA ARG A 4 10.30 -10.26 -19.45
C ARG A 4 9.14 -11.17 -19.04
N LEU A 5 8.14 -11.41 -19.89
CA LEU A 5 7.15 -12.48 -19.67
C LEU A 5 7.61 -13.82 -20.27
N THR A 6 8.83 -13.87 -20.83
CA THR A 6 9.56 -15.13 -20.96
C THR A 6 9.73 -15.71 -19.56
N THR A 7 9.61 -17.03 -19.42
CA THR A 7 9.53 -17.73 -18.14
C THR A 7 10.57 -17.24 -17.12
N GLY A 8 11.81 -16.97 -17.56
CA GLY A 8 12.89 -16.45 -16.69
C GLY A 8 12.71 -15.02 -16.18
N GLY A 9 12.19 -14.09 -17.00
CA GLY A 9 12.00 -12.69 -16.59
C GLY A 9 10.87 -12.52 -15.57
N GLY A 10 9.82 -13.35 -15.68
CA GLY A 10 8.70 -13.35 -14.75
C GLY A 10 9.11 -13.85 -13.36
N PHE A 11 9.92 -14.91 -13.31
CA PHE A 11 10.47 -15.42 -12.05
C PHE A 11 11.42 -14.44 -11.37
N ALA A 12 12.26 -13.72 -12.14
CA ALA A 12 13.12 -12.69 -11.58
C ALA A 12 12.31 -11.55 -10.93
N LEU A 13 11.25 -11.09 -11.61
CA LEU A 13 10.35 -10.07 -11.06
C LEU A 13 9.61 -10.58 -9.81
N LEU A 14 9.10 -11.81 -9.83
CA LEU A 14 8.45 -12.43 -8.67
C LEU A 14 9.42 -12.49 -7.48
N GLY A 15 10.66 -12.91 -7.71
CA GLY A 15 11.71 -12.93 -6.69
C GLY A 15 11.95 -11.55 -6.08
N GLU A 16 12.02 -10.51 -6.91
CA GLU A 16 12.19 -9.13 -6.44
C GLU A 16 10.98 -8.62 -5.64
N VAL A 17 9.77 -8.98 -6.07
CA VAL A 17 8.52 -8.65 -5.36
C VAL A 17 8.50 -9.31 -3.98
N LEU A 18 8.88 -10.59 -3.90
CA LEU A 18 8.97 -11.31 -2.62
C LEU A 18 10.06 -10.74 -1.72
N LEU A 19 11.23 -10.42 -2.26
CA LEU A 19 12.34 -9.79 -1.54
C LEU A 19 11.94 -8.42 -0.98
N THR A 20 11.22 -7.62 -1.79
CA THR A 20 10.65 -6.35 -1.34
C THR A 20 9.65 -6.58 -0.22
N GLY A 21 8.78 -7.58 -0.33
CA GLY A 21 7.86 -7.98 0.73
C GLY A 21 8.57 -8.29 2.05
N VAL A 22 9.68 -9.03 2.01
CA VAL A 22 10.54 -9.29 3.18
C VAL A 22 11.10 -7.98 3.74
N ALA A 23 11.70 -7.14 2.90
CA ALA A 23 12.31 -5.88 3.33
C ALA A 23 11.30 -4.92 3.97
N VAL A 24 10.10 -4.80 3.38
CA VAL A 24 9.00 -4.01 3.93
C VAL A 24 8.53 -4.60 5.26
N THR A 25 8.36 -5.92 5.35
CA THR A 25 7.92 -6.58 6.60
C THR A 25 8.90 -6.34 7.75
N LEU A 26 10.20 -6.46 7.50
CA LEU A 26 11.24 -6.17 8.50
C LEU A 26 11.19 -4.71 8.98
N LEU A 27 10.84 -3.79 8.09
CA LEU A 27 10.70 -2.38 8.44
C LEU A 27 9.40 -2.05 9.17
N VAL A 28 8.32 -2.81 8.95
CA VAL A 28 6.97 -2.59 9.51
C VAL A 28 6.85 -3.04 10.97
N LEU A 29 7.88 -3.68 11.54
CA LEU A 29 7.89 -4.10 12.96
C LEU A 29 7.36 -3.03 13.93
N PRO A 30 7.77 -1.75 13.82
CA PRO A 30 7.00 -0.64 14.37
C PRO A 30 5.85 -0.33 13.41
N VAL A 31 4.59 -0.61 13.78
CA VAL A 31 3.41 -0.31 12.92
C VAL A 31 3.42 1.11 12.34
N LEU A 32 4.02 2.07 13.05
CA LEU A 32 4.18 3.47 12.64
C LEU A 32 5.10 3.70 11.43
N THR A 33 6.00 2.78 11.11
CA THR A 33 6.88 2.89 9.93
C THR A 33 6.24 2.33 8.67
N LEU A 34 5.03 1.76 8.74
CA LEU A 34 4.38 1.13 7.60
C LEU A 34 4.30 2.03 6.36
N PRO A 35 3.89 3.31 6.45
CA PRO A 35 3.90 4.20 5.28
C PRO A 35 5.31 4.41 4.70
N ALA A 36 6.32 4.56 5.56
CA ALA A 36 7.71 4.76 5.14
C ALA A 36 8.30 3.50 4.50
N ALA A 37 8.01 2.33 5.06
CA ALA A 37 8.42 1.03 4.53
C ALA A 37 7.81 0.78 3.15
N LEU A 38 6.51 1.04 2.99
CA LEU A 38 5.82 0.93 1.70
C LEU A 38 6.38 1.94 0.68
N ALA A 39 6.64 3.18 1.06
CA ALA A 39 7.20 4.18 0.16
C ALA A 39 8.58 3.76 -0.37
N ALA A 40 9.45 3.27 0.52
CA ALA A 40 10.76 2.73 0.15
C ALA A 40 10.65 1.48 -0.73
N GLY A 41 9.75 0.55 -0.39
CA GLY A 41 9.54 -0.69 -1.16
C GLY A 41 8.98 -0.43 -2.56
N ILE A 42 7.98 0.45 -2.68
CA ILE A 42 7.43 0.87 -3.97
C ILE A 42 8.49 1.60 -4.80
N GLY A 43 9.27 2.50 -4.20
CA GLY A 43 10.38 3.18 -4.86
C GLY A 43 11.45 2.22 -5.37
N HIS A 44 11.80 1.21 -4.58
CA HIS A 44 12.73 0.14 -4.94
C HIS A 44 12.22 -0.69 -6.14
N LEU A 45 10.98 -1.18 -6.09
CA LEU A 45 10.39 -1.92 -7.21
C LEU A 45 10.26 -1.05 -8.47
N ARG A 46 9.91 0.23 -8.32
CA ARG A 46 9.83 1.16 -9.45
C ARG A 46 11.17 1.31 -10.18
N ARG A 47 12.27 1.46 -9.43
CA ARG A 47 13.65 1.50 -9.96
C ARG A 47 14.04 0.17 -10.62
N TYR A 48 13.73 -0.95 -9.99
CA TYR A 48 13.98 -2.29 -10.55
C TYR A 48 13.26 -2.49 -11.90
N VAL A 49 11.97 -2.15 -11.98
CA VAL A 49 11.19 -2.28 -13.22
C VAL A 49 11.65 -1.27 -14.28
N ALA A 50 12.27 -0.16 -13.88
CA ALA A 50 12.84 0.85 -14.79
C ALA A 50 14.25 0.51 -15.30
N ASP A 51 14.85 -0.59 -14.82
CA ASP A 51 16.24 -0.98 -15.14
C ASP A 51 17.29 0.04 -14.70
N GLU A 52 16.94 0.90 -13.74
CA GLU A 52 17.83 1.95 -13.19
C GLU A 52 18.81 1.41 -12.13
N GLY A 53 18.75 0.10 -11.84
CA GLY A 53 19.44 -0.52 -10.71
C GLY A 53 18.73 -0.23 -9.38
N SER A 54 18.65 -1.23 -8.51
CA SER A 54 17.96 -1.10 -7.22
C SER A 54 18.84 -1.48 -6.03
N PRO A 55 19.84 -0.65 -5.68
CA PRO A 55 20.68 -0.93 -4.53
C PRO A 55 19.86 -0.80 -3.24
N PHE A 56 20.03 -1.75 -2.32
CA PHE A 56 19.42 -1.71 -0.98
C PHE A 56 19.76 -0.43 -0.20
N ALA A 57 20.91 0.20 -0.48
CA ALA A 57 21.30 1.48 0.09
C ALA A 57 20.28 2.60 -0.24
N ALA A 58 19.74 2.59 -1.46
CA ALA A 58 18.72 3.57 -1.86
C ALA A 58 17.39 3.32 -1.13
N PHE A 59 16.97 2.04 -0.99
CA PHE A 59 15.83 1.67 -0.15
C PHE A 59 15.97 2.19 1.28
N TRP A 60 17.16 2.03 1.89
CA TRP A 60 17.40 2.48 3.26
C TRP A 60 17.42 4.00 3.42
N ARG A 61 17.89 4.71 2.39
CA ARG A 61 17.82 6.18 2.33
C ARG A 61 16.37 6.65 2.24
N ASP A 62 15.58 6.04 1.36
CA ASP A 62 14.17 6.37 1.14
C ASP A 62 13.35 6.09 2.42
N ALA A 63 13.60 4.94 3.08
CA ALA A 63 12.94 4.59 4.34
C ALA A 63 13.22 5.61 5.45
N ARG A 64 14.48 6.05 5.63
CA ARG A 64 14.84 7.06 6.63
C ARG A 64 14.23 8.43 6.31
N ALA A 65 14.26 8.84 5.04
CA ALA A 65 13.68 10.11 4.61
C ALA A 65 12.15 10.13 4.77
N ALA A 66 11.49 9.00 4.53
CA ALA A 66 10.05 8.87 4.66
C ALA A 66 9.57 8.72 6.12
N ALA A 67 10.44 8.29 7.06
CA ALA A 67 10.07 7.92 8.42
C ALA A 67 9.36 9.04 9.20
N ALA A 68 9.97 10.23 9.31
CA ALA A 68 9.47 11.29 10.18
C ALA A 68 8.06 11.76 9.78
N GLY A 69 7.83 12.05 8.49
CA GLY A 69 6.50 12.42 8.00
C GLY A 69 5.53 11.23 7.89
N GLY A 70 6.07 10.01 7.73
CA GLY A 70 5.29 8.78 7.65
C GLY A 70 4.59 8.47 8.97
N VAL A 71 5.19 8.83 10.11
CA VAL A 71 4.55 8.69 11.43
C VAL A 71 3.24 9.48 11.51
N ALA A 72 3.18 10.71 11.00
CA ALA A 72 1.95 11.50 11.02
C ALA A 72 0.84 10.84 10.19
N VAL A 73 1.20 10.30 9.01
CA VAL A 73 0.26 9.54 8.16
C VAL A 73 -0.20 8.26 8.86
N ALA A 74 0.71 7.53 9.50
CA ALA A 74 0.40 6.32 10.25
C ALA A 74 -0.54 6.61 11.42
N VAL A 75 -0.28 7.66 12.21
CA VAL A 75 -1.13 8.06 13.34
C VAL A 75 -2.52 8.48 12.87
N ALA A 76 -2.63 9.28 11.80
CA ALA A 76 -3.92 9.67 11.25
C ALA A 76 -4.71 8.46 10.73
N ALA A 77 -4.04 7.54 10.04
CA ALA A 77 -4.65 6.30 9.56
C ALA A 77 -5.10 5.41 10.73
N LEU A 78 -4.26 5.22 11.75
CA LEU A 78 -4.58 4.45 12.94
C LEU A 78 -5.78 5.05 13.67
N ALA A 79 -5.80 6.36 13.92
CA ALA A 79 -6.93 7.04 14.57
C ALA A 79 -8.25 6.80 13.80
N THR A 80 -8.21 6.90 12.46
CA THR A 80 -9.37 6.69 11.60
C THR A 80 -9.83 5.23 11.62
N VAL A 81 -8.89 4.27 11.54
CA VAL A 81 -9.18 2.83 11.60
C VAL A 81 -9.73 2.46 12.97
N THR A 82 -9.18 2.98 14.06
CA THR A 82 -9.70 2.77 15.42
C THR A 82 -11.12 3.27 15.54
N ALA A 83 -11.42 4.49 15.06
CA ALA A 83 -12.79 5.02 15.04
C ALA A 83 -13.74 4.12 14.23
N ALA A 84 -13.32 3.62 13.07
CA ALA A 84 -14.11 2.72 12.23
C ALA A 84 -14.36 1.37 12.92
N ILE A 85 -13.35 0.80 13.59
CA ILE A 85 -13.49 -0.46 14.36
C ILE A 85 -14.47 -0.29 15.51
N LEU A 86 -14.39 0.83 16.24
CA LEU A 86 -15.35 1.15 17.30
C LEU A 86 -16.77 1.25 16.73
N ALA A 87 -16.96 1.92 15.59
CA ALA A 87 -18.25 2.01 14.92
C ALA A 87 -18.77 0.63 14.46
N ILE A 88 -17.91 -0.25 13.95
CA ILE A 88 -18.27 -1.63 13.59
C ILE A 88 -18.71 -2.42 14.83
N GLY A 89 -18.01 -2.27 15.96
CA GLY A 89 -18.38 -2.91 17.22
C GLY A 89 -19.75 -2.47 17.74
N LEU A 90 -20.02 -1.16 17.71
CA LEU A 90 -21.34 -0.61 18.06
C LEU A 90 -22.43 -1.11 17.11
N ALA A 91 -22.14 -1.14 15.82
CA ALA A 91 -23.06 -1.64 14.80
C ALA A 91 -23.39 -3.14 14.99
N GLY A 92 -22.45 -3.94 15.48
CA GLY A 92 -22.68 -5.35 15.78
C GLY A 92 -23.61 -5.60 16.97
N ALA A 93 -23.80 -4.62 17.85
CA ALA A 93 -24.76 -4.70 18.96
C ALA A 93 -26.18 -4.30 18.54
N ASP A 94 -26.36 -3.70 17.36
CA ASP A 94 -27.64 -3.27 16.83
C ASP A 94 -28.18 -4.32 15.83
N PRO A 95 -29.25 -5.06 16.16
CA PRO A 95 -29.82 -6.09 15.28
C PRO A 95 -30.64 -5.51 14.13
N THR A 96 -30.81 -4.20 14.05
CA THR A 96 -31.59 -3.56 12.99
C THR A 96 -30.85 -3.55 11.65
N PRO A 97 -31.57 -3.32 10.52
CA PRO A 97 -30.92 -3.09 9.22
C PRO A 97 -29.91 -1.94 9.25
N ALA A 98 -30.12 -0.94 10.11
CA ALA A 98 -29.19 0.19 10.28
C ALA A 98 -27.84 -0.27 10.82
N GLY A 99 -27.82 -1.14 11.84
CA GLY A 99 -26.60 -1.78 12.34
C GLY A 99 -25.85 -2.54 11.25
N THR A 100 -26.56 -3.29 10.39
CA THR A 100 -25.93 -4.00 9.27
C THR A 100 -25.26 -3.06 8.26
N VAL A 101 -25.96 -1.99 7.86
CA VAL A 101 -25.43 -0.97 6.94
C VAL A 101 -24.22 -0.27 7.56
N MET A 102 -24.31 0.14 8.82
CA MET A 102 -23.22 0.79 9.55
C MET A 102 -21.96 -0.11 9.61
N GLY A 103 -22.14 -1.40 9.90
CA GLY A 103 -21.04 -2.36 9.94
C GLY A 103 -20.39 -2.60 8.57
N LEU A 104 -21.14 -2.50 7.47
CA LEU A 104 -20.59 -2.55 6.11
C LEU A 104 -19.80 -1.28 5.79
N VAL A 105 -20.37 -0.10 6.08
CA VAL A 105 -19.72 1.20 5.87
C VAL A 105 -18.42 1.29 6.65
N GLY A 106 -18.41 0.86 7.91
CA GLY A 106 -17.19 0.84 8.72
C GLY A 106 -16.08 -0.03 8.11
N ARG A 107 -16.41 -1.23 7.62
CA ARG A 107 -15.44 -2.11 6.95
C ARG A 107 -14.91 -1.51 5.65
N LEU A 108 -15.79 -0.89 4.86
CA LEU A 108 -15.40 -0.17 3.65
C LEU A 108 -14.48 1.00 3.97
N ALA A 109 -14.78 1.78 5.02
CA ALA A 109 -13.94 2.89 5.47
C ALA A 109 -12.51 2.42 5.83
N VAL A 110 -12.38 1.29 6.53
CA VAL A 110 -11.05 0.69 6.83
C VAL A 110 -10.29 0.36 5.53
N GLY A 111 -10.96 -0.29 4.56
CA GLY A 111 -10.35 -0.61 3.27
C GLY A 111 -9.93 0.64 2.48
N ILE A 112 -10.76 1.69 2.50
CA ILE A 112 -10.47 2.97 1.84
C ILE A 112 -9.26 3.65 2.47
N VAL A 113 -9.18 3.71 3.81
CA VAL A 113 -8.05 4.30 4.52
C VAL A 113 -6.75 3.54 4.23
N ALA A 114 -6.78 2.21 4.28
CA ALA A 114 -5.63 1.39 3.95
C ALA A 114 -5.15 1.60 2.50
N THR A 115 -6.09 1.67 1.55
CA THR A 115 -5.80 1.98 0.14
C THR A 115 -5.19 3.36 -0.02
N ALA A 116 -5.74 4.38 0.66
CA ALA A 116 -5.22 5.74 0.63
C ALA A 116 -3.77 5.83 1.15
N VAL A 117 -3.44 5.11 2.22
CA VAL A 117 -2.06 5.03 2.74
C VAL A 117 -1.12 4.40 1.71
N VAL A 118 -1.53 3.31 1.07
CA VAL A 118 -0.73 2.62 0.04
C VAL A 118 -0.51 3.53 -1.18
N MET A 119 -1.56 4.21 -1.66
CA MET A 119 -1.48 5.16 -2.77
C MET A 119 -0.59 6.36 -2.43
N ALA A 120 -0.73 6.92 -1.23
CA ALA A 120 0.12 8.01 -0.75
C ALA A 120 1.59 7.57 -0.65
N ALA A 121 1.86 6.36 -0.17
CA ALA A 121 3.21 5.80 -0.15
C ALA A 121 3.79 5.66 -1.57
N GLY A 122 2.96 5.27 -2.54
CA GLY A 122 3.37 5.19 -3.95
C GLY A 122 3.67 6.54 -4.60
N ALA A 123 2.96 7.59 -4.18
CA ALA A 123 3.13 8.96 -4.65
C ALA A 123 4.24 9.73 -3.91
N TRP A 124 4.72 9.20 -2.78
CA TRP A 124 5.76 9.83 -2.00
C TRP A 124 7.09 9.92 -2.76
N THR A 125 7.73 11.09 -2.66
CA THR A 125 9.09 11.37 -3.13
C THR A 125 9.82 12.18 -2.07
N SER A 126 11.16 12.14 -2.08
CA SER A 126 11.99 12.96 -1.17
C SER A 126 11.72 14.45 -1.33
N ASP A 127 11.45 14.89 -2.56
CA ASP A 127 11.36 16.31 -2.91
C ASP A 127 9.96 16.88 -2.61
N GLY A 128 8.91 16.08 -2.81
CA GLY A 128 7.52 16.48 -2.56
C GLY A 128 7.04 16.19 -1.14
N GLY A 129 7.61 15.18 -0.48
CA GLY A 129 7.24 14.73 0.86
C GLY A 129 5.79 14.22 0.99
N TRP A 130 5.41 13.91 2.22
CA TRP A 130 4.09 13.32 2.53
C TRP A 130 2.91 14.26 2.30
N ARG A 131 3.10 15.57 2.51
CA ARG A 131 2.02 16.55 2.33
C ARG A 131 1.57 16.62 0.89
N SER A 132 2.51 16.59 -0.06
CA SER A 132 2.19 16.53 -1.49
C SER A 132 1.50 15.22 -1.84
N ALA A 133 2.07 14.09 -1.37
CA ALA A 133 1.54 12.76 -1.65
C ALA A 133 0.09 12.57 -1.18
N VAL A 134 -0.26 13.06 0.02
CA VAL A 134 -1.62 12.97 0.57
C VAL A 134 -2.58 13.93 -0.15
N ARG A 135 -2.15 15.15 -0.48
CA ARG A 135 -3.00 16.12 -1.18
C ARG A 135 -3.34 15.68 -2.60
N GLY A 136 -2.40 15.05 -3.29
CA GLY A 136 -2.60 14.53 -4.64
C GLY A 136 -3.44 13.25 -4.70
N LEU A 137 -3.95 12.71 -3.59
CA LEU A 137 -4.78 11.50 -3.61
C LEU A 137 -6.09 11.72 -4.37
N ARG A 138 -6.71 12.88 -4.22
CA ARG A 138 -7.96 13.21 -4.92
C ARG A 138 -7.74 13.27 -6.43
N ASP A 139 -6.70 13.99 -6.84
CA ASP A 139 -6.33 14.11 -8.25
C ASP A 139 -5.98 12.76 -8.88
N GLN A 140 -5.31 11.87 -8.13
CA GLN A 140 -5.03 10.49 -8.57
C GLN A 140 -6.32 9.66 -8.75
N LEU A 141 -7.28 9.80 -7.84
CA LEU A 141 -8.55 9.09 -7.91
C LEU A 141 -9.42 9.60 -9.06
N ASP A 142 -9.46 10.92 -9.27
CA ASP A 142 -10.22 11.56 -10.34
C ASP A 142 -9.61 11.23 -11.71
N ALA A 143 -8.28 11.09 -11.80
CA ALA A 143 -7.59 10.75 -13.04
C ALA A 143 -7.78 9.27 -13.46
N ASP A 144 -7.76 8.33 -12.51
CA ASP A 144 -7.95 6.90 -12.79
C ASP A 144 -8.63 6.19 -11.60
N PRO A 145 -9.97 6.12 -11.55
CA PRO A 145 -10.67 5.40 -10.49
C PRO A 145 -10.43 3.88 -10.55
N SER A 146 -10.15 3.35 -11.74
CA SER A 146 -9.80 1.94 -11.92
C SER A 146 -8.46 1.62 -11.25
N ALA A 147 -7.49 2.53 -11.29
CA ALA A 147 -6.21 2.41 -10.58
C ALA A 147 -6.43 2.19 -9.08
N ALA A 148 -7.24 3.06 -8.47
CA ALA A 148 -7.58 2.96 -7.05
C ALA A 148 -8.29 1.64 -6.72
N LEU A 149 -9.20 1.19 -7.59
CA LEU A 149 -9.91 -0.08 -7.41
C LEU A 149 -8.95 -1.29 -7.41
N HIS A 150 -7.96 -1.33 -8.32
CA HIS A 150 -6.98 -2.42 -8.35
C HIS A 150 -6.14 -2.47 -7.06
N VAL A 151 -5.72 -1.30 -6.56
CA VAL A 151 -4.98 -1.22 -5.29
C VAL A 151 -5.89 -1.61 -4.11
N PHE A 152 -7.15 -1.19 -4.11
CA PHE A 152 -8.13 -1.59 -3.10
C PHE A 152 -8.32 -3.11 -3.07
N VAL A 153 -8.47 -3.75 -4.23
CA VAL A 153 -8.59 -5.21 -4.33
C VAL A 153 -7.34 -5.90 -3.78
N ALA A 154 -6.13 -5.41 -4.13
CA ALA A 154 -4.88 -5.96 -3.61
C ALA A 154 -4.78 -5.84 -2.08
N VAL A 155 -5.20 -4.71 -1.51
CA VAL A 155 -5.26 -4.48 -0.06
C VAL A 155 -6.30 -5.38 0.61
N ALA A 156 -7.50 -5.50 0.05
CA ALA A 156 -8.56 -6.35 0.58
C ALA A 156 -8.16 -7.82 0.58
N LEU A 157 -7.58 -8.32 -0.52
CA LEU A 157 -7.05 -9.68 -0.59
C LEU A 157 -5.92 -9.90 0.41
N THR A 158 -5.02 -8.92 0.57
CA THR A 158 -3.97 -8.97 1.60
C THR A 158 -4.57 -9.11 3.00
N ALA A 159 -5.58 -8.32 3.34
CA ALA A 159 -6.26 -8.41 4.64
C ALA A 159 -6.91 -9.79 4.85
N VAL A 160 -7.62 -10.32 3.84
CA VAL A 160 -8.27 -11.64 3.93
C VAL A 160 -7.24 -12.76 4.08
N LEU A 161 -6.16 -12.73 3.29
CA LEU A 161 -5.11 -13.76 3.31
C LEU A 161 -4.32 -13.75 4.61
N THR A 162 -3.93 -12.58 5.10
CA THR A 162 -3.16 -12.44 6.34
C THR A 162 -3.99 -12.73 7.59
N TRP A 163 -5.30 -12.50 7.53
CA TRP A 163 -6.22 -12.94 8.56
C TRP A 163 -6.27 -14.46 8.69
N GLN A 164 -6.30 -15.19 7.56
CA GLN A 164 -6.31 -16.66 7.56
C GLN A 164 -4.92 -17.24 7.86
N PHE A 165 -3.87 -16.63 7.33
CA PHE A 165 -2.49 -17.08 7.43
C PHE A 165 -1.55 -15.89 7.64
N PRO A 166 -1.20 -15.55 8.89
CA PRO A 166 -0.36 -14.39 9.19
C PRO A 166 0.98 -14.38 8.45
N LEU A 167 1.52 -15.57 8.12
CA LEU A 167 2.76 -15.71 7.36
C LEU A 167 2.69 -15.15 5.94
N LEU A 168 1.49 -15.03 5.35
CA LEU A 168 1.28 -14.41 4.04
C LEU A 168 1.50 -12.89 4.04
N LEU A 169 1.73 -12.26 5.20
CA LEU A 169 1.98 -10.82 5.27
C LEU A 169 3.18 -10.43 4.42
N VAL A 170 4.24 -11.24 4.48
CA VAL A 170 5.48 -11.04 3.73
C VAL A 170 5.24 -10.98 2.22
N PRO A 171 4.71 -12.03 1.56
CA PRO A 171 4.46 -11.98 0.13
C PRO A 171 3.39 -10.95 -0.25
N SER A 172 2.35 -10.78 0.56
CA SER A 172 1.26 -9.84 0.26
C SER A 172 1.71 -8.38 0.24
N LEU A 173 2.61 -7.95 1.13
CA LEU A 173 3.16 -6.59 1.11
C LEU A 173 3.96 -6.32 -0.17
N GLY A 174 4.72 -7.31 -0.65
CA GLY A 174 5.38 -7.25 -1.95
C GLY A 174 4.38 -7.06 -3.09
N VAL A 175 3.30 -7.86 -3.10
CA VAL A 175 2.24 -7.80 -4.11
C VAL A 175 1.52 -6.45 -4.10
N VAL A 176 1.23 -5.89 -2.93
CA VAL A 176 0.62 -4.55 -2.80
C VAL A 176 1.55 -3.48 -3.37
N ALA A 177 2.84 -3.52 -3.04
CA ALA A 177 3.82 -2.58 -3.59
C ALA A 177 3.92 -2.72 -5.12
N PHE A 178 3.91 -3.95 -5.64
CA PHE A 178 3.90 -4.24 -7.07
C PHE A 178 2.64 -3.74 -7.77
N ALA A 179 1.46 -3.92 -7.16
CA ALA A 179 0.18 -3.45 -7.71
C ALA A 179 0.20 -1.93 -7.94
N VAL A 180 0.75 -1.17 -6.99
CA VAL A 180 0.92 0.28 -7.13
C VAL A 180 1.84 0.61 -8.32
N VAL A 181 2.99 -0.05 -8.45
CA VAL A 181 3.92 0.17 -9.57
C VAL A 181 3.28 -0.17 -10.92
N ALA A 182 2.54 -1.28 -10.99
CA ALA A 182 1.87 -1.71 -12.21
C ALA A 182 0.82 -0.69 -12.67
N VAL A 183 0.01 -0.20 -11.73
CA VAL A 183 -1.03 0.80 -11.97
C VAL A 183 -0.42 2.15 -12.38
N GLN A 184 0.63 2.62 -11.70
CA GLN A 184 1.33 3.86 -12.05
C GLN A 184 1.99 3.82 -13.43
N ARG A 185 2.39 2.64 -13.91
CA ARG A 185 2.91 2.50 -15.28
C ARG A 185 1.79 2.53 -16.31
N ARG A 186 0.65 1.90 -16.02
CA ARG A 186 -0.52 1.92 -16.91
C ARG A 186 -0.96 3.35 -17.19
N SER A 187 -1.05 4.20 -16.17
CA SER A 187 -1.50 5.60 -16.32
C SER A 187 -0.51 6.52 -17.06
N ARG A 188 0.74 6.08 -17.29
CA ARG A 188 1.76 6.86 -18.02
C ARG A 188 1.86 6.51 -19.50
N VAL A 189 1.19 5.45 -19.96
CA VAL A 189 1.17 5.06 -21.37
C VAL A 189 -0.11 5.66 -21.98
N PRO A 190 0.01 6.67 -22.86
CA PRO A 190 -1.13 7.27 -23.55
C PRO A 190 -1.81 6.30 -24.54
#